data_AF-A0AAV4UN19-F1
#
_entry.id   AF-A0AAV4UN19-F1
#
_cell.length_a   1.000
_cell.length_b   1.000
_cell.length_c   1.000
_cell.angle_alpha   90.00
_cell.angle_beta   90.00
_cell.angle_gamma   90.00
#
_symmetry.space_group_name_H-M   'P 1'
#
loop_
_entity.id
_entity.type
_entity.pdbx_description
1 polymer ?
#
loop_
_entity_poly.entity_id
_entity_poly.type
_entity_poly.pdbx_seq_one_letter_code
_entity_poly.pdbx_strand_id
1 'polypeptide(L)'
;MPGKPLSALRWWRDDVLLDDFYIVTELNFSRNELYLESLQRKDLFANLTCSVQDANLPAPIASTVIIDMNHEPKSCNDFFNTSTPVLQTAYPDEYAKTTVTISFLNTSTPVLQTAYLHEHKIAVTISFLNTSAPVFKLPTQMSTLRFVTISFLNTSTPVLQTAYPDEHAKTVVTISFLNTSTPVLQTAYPDEHAKIAVTISFLNTSTPVLQTAYPDEYAKTAVKISFLNTSTPVLQTAYLHEHAKIAATISFLNTSTPVLQTAYPDEHAKIAVTISFLNTCTPVLQTAYPDEHAKTIVTISFLNTSTPVLQTAYPDEHAKIAVTISFLNTSTPVLQTVYPDEHAKIAVTISFLNTSTPVLQTAYPDEHAKTVVTISFLNTSTPVLQTAYPDEHAKTTVTISFLNTSTPVLQTAYPNEHAKIAVTISFSQY
;
A
#
# COMPACT_ATOMS: atom_id res chain seq x y z
N MET A 1 -85.05 15.77 3.26
CA MET A 1 -83.69 16.35 3.38
C MET A 1 -82.82 15.69 2.32
N PRO A 2 -82.16 16.43 1.41
CA PRO A 2 -81.30 15.82 0.40
C PRO A 2 -80.01 15.29 1.06
N GLY A 3 -79.63 14.06 0.72
CA GLY A 3 -78.44 13.39 1.26
C GLY A 3 -77.16 14.09 0.80
N LYS A 4 -76.22 14.29 1.74
CA LYS A 4 -74.89 14.84 1.47
C LYS A 4 -74.15 13.88 0.50
N PRO A 5 -73.60 14.36 -0.63
CA PRO A 5 -72.92 13.48 -1.57
C PRO A 5 -71.69 12.86 -0.90
N LEU A 6 -71.45 11.58 -1.20
CA LEU A 6 -70.33 10.81 -0.66
C LEU A 6 -69.04 11.25 -1.37
N SER A 7 -68.06 11.73 -0.62
CA SER A 7 -66.77 12.17 -1.18
C SER A 7 -65.99 10.96 -1.70
N ALA A 8 -65.54 11.00 -2.96
CA ALA A 8 -64.78 9.93 -3.58
C ALA A 8 -63.29 10.04 -3.24
N LEU A 9 -62.68 8.93 -2.82
CA LEU A 9 -61.26 8.84 -2.47
C LEU A 9 -60.50 8.07 -3.55
N ARG A 10 -59.40 8.68 -4.04
CA ARG A 10 -58.55 8.08 -5.07
C ARG A 10 -57.08 8.23 -4.70
N TRP A 11 -56.28 7.21 -5.02
CA TRP A 11 -54.83 7.22 -4.88
C TRP A 11 -54.14 7.45 -6.21
N TRP A 12 -53.12 8.30 -6.17
CA TRP A 12 -52.32 8.71 -7.31
C TRP A 12 -50.85 8.52 -6.99
N ARG A 13 -50.07 8.23 -8.02
CA ARG A 13 -48.62 8.34 -7.99
C ARG A 13 -48.22 9.28 -9.10
N ASP A 14 -47.65 10.42 -8.73
CA ASP A 14 -47.48 11.57 -9.61
C ASP A 14 -48.85 11.91 -10.25
N ASP A 15 -49.05 11.63 -11.54
CA ASP A 15 -50.30 11.87 -12.28
C ASP A 15 -51.04 10.59 -12.72
N VAL A 16 -50.60 9.41 -12.26
CA VAL A 16 -51.20 8.12 -12.62
C VAL A 16 -52.11 7.63 -11.50
N LEU A 17 -53.37 7.34 -11.86
CA LEU A 17 -54.35 6.76 -10.94
C LEU A 17 -53.93 5.34 -10.58
N LEU A 18 -53.73 5.08 -9.28
CA LEU A 18 -53.37 3.76 -8.76
C LEU A 18 -54.59 2.97 -8.28
N ASP A 19 -55.52 3.63 -7.60
CA ASP A 19 -56.72 3.00 -7.07
C ASP A 19 -57.84 4.05 -6.90
N ASP A 20 -59.04 3.72 -7.36
CA ASP A 20 -60.26 4.53 -7.19
C ASP A 20 -61.39 3.83 -6.43
N PHE A 21 -61.14 2.61 -5.94
CA PHE A 21 -62.10 1.86 -5.16
C PHE A 21 -62.13 2.34 -3.71
N TYR A 22 -63.28 2.81 -3.25
CA TYR A 22 -63.47 3.23 -1.86
C TYR A 22 -64.74 2.63 -1.28
N ILE A 23 -64.71 2.41 0.03
CA ILE A 23 -65.87 1.95 0.79
C ILE A 23 -66.37 3.09 1.69
N VAL A 24 -67.68 3.10 1.96
CA VAL A 24 -68.27 3.97 2.98
C VAL A 24 -68.44 3.13 4.22
N THR A 25 -67.80 3.53 5.31
CA THR A 25 -67.85 2.78 6.57
C THR A 25 -69.21 2.96 7.26
N GLU A 26 -69.53 2.09 8.22
CA GLU A 26 -70.75 2.18 9.04
C GLU A 26 -70.87 3.50 9.82
N LEU A 27 -69.76 4.22 10.00
CA LEU A 27 -69.66 5.54 10.62
C LEU A 27 -69.79 6.69 9.61
N ASN A 28 -70.18 6.38 8.36
CA ASN A 28 -70.50 7.33 7.29
C ASN A 28 -69.30 8.20 6.82
N PHE A 29 -68.09 7.63 6.81
CA PHE A 29 -66.92 8.22 6.15
C PHE A 29 -66.34 7.30 5.08
N SER A 30 -65.81 7.90 4.00
CA SER A 30 -65.16 7.16 2.92
C SER A 30 -63.77 6.68 3.33
N ARG A 31 -63.38 5.46 2.93
CA ARG A 31 -62.06 4.86 3.16
C ARG A 31 -61.58 4.16 1.89
N ASN A 32 -60.34 4.45 1.49
CA ASN A 32 -59.63 3.78 0.40
C ASN A 32 -58.27 3.31 0.93
N GLU A 33 -57.99 2.01 0.81
CA GLU A 33 -56.76 1.38 1.27
C GLU A 33 -55.93 0.90 0.07
N LEU A 34 -54.78 1.53 -0.16
CA LEU A 34 -53.89 1.16 -1.25
C LEU A 34 -52.97 0.01 -0.83
N TYR A 35 -53.10 -1.14 -1.50
CA TYR A 35 -52.21 -2.29 -1.35
C TYR A 35 -51.20 -2.34 -2.51
N LEU A 36 -49.91 -2.24 -2.20
CA LEU A 36 -48.82 -2.34 -3.18
C LEU A 36 -48.16 -3.72 -3.07
N GLU A 37 -48.48 -4.63 -3.99
CA GLU A 37 -48.07 -6.05 -3.90
C GLU A 37 -46.56 -6.29 -4.06
N SER A 38 -45.86 -5.45 -4.83
CA SER A 38 -44.42 -5.58 -5.07
C SER A 38 -43.76 -4.22 -5.21
N LEU A 39 -43.26 -3.71 -4.08
CA LEU A 39 -42.42 -2.50 -4.08
C LEU A 39 -41.06 -2.83 -4.72
N GLN A 40 -40.69 -2.07 -5.74
CA GLN A 40 -39.40 -2.14 -6.41
C GLN A 40 -38.56 -0.92 -6.03
N ARG A 41 -37.22 -1.00 -6.17
CA ARG A 41 -36.32 0.10 -5.76
C ARG A 41 -36.60 1.44 -6.47
N LYS A 42 -37.16 1.42 -7.68
CA LYS A 42 -37.64 2.62 -8.39
C LYS A 42 -38.75 3.37 -7.64
N ASP A 43 -39.42 2.71 -6.70
CA ASP A 43 -40.45 3.28 -5.86
C ASP A 43 -39.85 3.98 -4.63
N LEU A 44 -38.52 4.01 -4.47
CA LEU A 44 -37.85 4.70 -3.36
C LEU A 44 -38.03 6.20 -3.52
N PHE A 45 -38.54 6.85 -2.48
CA PHE A 45 -39.00 8.24 -2.48
C PHE A 45 -40.15 8.54 -3.45
N ALA A 46 -40.88 7.53 -3.91
CA ALA A 46 -42.10 7.76 -4.67
C ALA A 46 -43.13 8.47 -3.80
N ASN A 47 -43.77 9.49 -4.39
CA ASN A 47 -44.85 10.24 -3.77
C ASN A 47 -46.19 9.56 -4.08
N LEU A 48 -46.89 9.11 -3.05
CA LEU A 48 -48.24 8.57 -3.17
C LEU A 48 -49.22 9.59 -2.62
N THR A 49 -50.09 10.11 -3.47
CA THR A 49 -51.04 11.16 -3.12
C THR A 49 -52.45 10.61 -3.06
N CYS A 50 -53.08 10.71 -1.90
CA CYS A 50 -54.51 10.44 -1.73
C CYS A 50 -55.28 11.74 -1.93
N SER A 51 -56.23 11.75 -2.87
CA SER A 51 -57.05 12.92 -3.20
C SER A 51 -58.53 12.63 -3.00
N VAL A 52 -59.22 13.57 -2.35
CA VAL A 52 -60.66 13.57 -2.13
C VAL A 52 -61.33 14.51 -3.14
N GLN A 53 -62.31 13.98 -3.87
CA GLN A 53 -63.15 14.75 -4.76
C GLN A 53 -64.60 14.75 -4.25
N ASP A 54 -65.11 15.94 -3.91
CA ASP A 54 -66.49 16.16 -3.44
C ASP A 54 -67.11 17.28 -4.29
N ALA A 55 -68.36 17.08 -4.71
CA ALA A 55 -69.11 18.05 -5.53
C ALA A 55 -69.32 19.41 -4.83
N ASN A 56 -69.14 19.48 -3.50
CA ASN A 56 -69.27 20.70 -2.72
C ASN A 56 -67.95 21.40 -2.41
N LEU A 57 -66.81 20.86 -2.86
CA LEU A 57 -65.50 21.47 -2.64
C LEU A 57 -65.03 22.24 -3.88
N PRO A 58 -64.57 23.50 -3.75
CA PRO A 58 -64.09 24.30 -4.89
C PRO A 58 -62.78 23.78 -5.48
N ALA A 59 -62.03 22.96 -4.74
CA ALA A 59 -60.82 22.27 -5.19
C ALA A 59 -60.64 20.94 -4.43
N PRO A 60 -60.02 19.90 -5.04
CA PRO A 60 -59.76 18.64 -4.38
C PRO A 60 -58.79 18.80 -3.21
N ILE A 61 -59.02 18.06 -2.12
CA ILE A 61 -58.13 18.02 -0.95
C ILE A 61 -57.24 16.80 -1.09
N ALA A 62 -55.92 16.99 -1.02
CA ALA A 62 -54.95 15.92 -1.20
C ALA A 62 -53.90 15.87 -0.07
N SER A 63 -53.40 14.66 0.21
CA SER A 63 -52.30 14.41 1.15
C SER A 63 -51.32 13.40 0.55
N THR A 64 -50.02 13.58 0.79
CA THR A 64 -48.96 12.78 0.17
C THR A 64 -48.15 12.01 1.22
N VAL A 65 -47.90 10.73 0.93
CA VAL A 65 -47.00 9.85 1.68
C VAL A 65 -45.80 9.54 0.81
N ILE A 66 -44.59 9.59 1.40
CA ILE A 66 -43.34 9.26 0.72
C ILE A 66 -42.95 7.84 1.11
N ILE A 67 -42.68 7.00 0.12
CA ILE A 67 -42.18 5.65 0.37
C ILE A 67 -40.68 5.73 0.69
N ASP A 68 -40.31 5.47 1.93
CA ASP A 68 -38.91 5.26 2.33
C ASP A 68 -38.65 3.76 2.52
N MET A 69 -37.76 3.19 1.71
CA MET A 69 -37.44 1.77 1.73
C MET A 69 -36.00 1.53 2.15
N ASN A 70 -35.82 0.68 3.16
CA ASN A 70 -34.53 0.12 3.50
C ASN A 70 -34.25 -1.11 2.63
N HIS A 71 -33.19 -1.06 1.81
CA HIS A 71 -32.76 -2.19 0.99
C HIS A 71 -31.42 -2.72 1.47
N GLU A 72 -31.30 -4.05 1.61
CA GLU A 72 -30.03 -4.70 1.94
C GLU A 72 -29.00 -4.52 0.82
N PRO A 73 -27.69 -4.40 1.14
CA PRO A 73 -26.64 -4.22 0.14
C PRO A 73 -26.58 -5.42 -0.81
N LYS A 74 -26.64 -5.16 -2.12
CA LYS A 74 -26.49 -6.19 -3.17
C LYS A 74 -25.00 -6.55 -3.32
N SER A 75 -24.67 -7.84 -3.34
CA SER A 75 -23.34 -8.36 -3.76
C SER A 75 -23.36 -8.75 -5.24
N CYS A 76 -22.23 -8.58 -5.93
CA CYS A 76 -22.04 -9.05 -7.31
C CYS A 76 -20.93 -10.11 -7.31
N ASN A 77 -21.25 -11.32 -7.78
CA ASN A 77 -20.33 -12.46 -7.80
C ASN A 77 -20.23 -13.03 -9.22
N ASP A 78 -19.07 -12.87 -9.86
CA ASP A 78 -18.78 -13.41 -11.19
C ASP A 78 -17.82 -14.60 -11.10
N PHE A 79 -18.12 -15.70 -11.80
CA PHE A 79 -17.31 -16.92 -11.80
C PHE A 79 -17.01 -17.40 -13.22
N PHE A 80 -15.73 -17.64 -13.51
CA PHE A 80 -15.25 -18.07 -14.82
C PHE A 80 -14.44 -19.37 -14.72
N ASN A 81 -14.78 -20.36 -15.54
CA ASN A 81 -14.11 -21.65 -15.66
C ASN A 81 -13.99 -22.06 -17.14
N THR A 82 -13.42 -21.17 -17.94
CA THR A 82 -13.17 -21.36 -19.37
C THR A 82 -11.72 -21.04 -19.67
N SER A 83 -11.18 -21.51 -20.80
CA SER A 83 -9.73 -21.42 -21.05
C SER A 83 -9.22 -19.97 -21.10
N THR A 84 -9.97 -19.03 -21.68
CA THR A 84 -9.52 -17.63 -21.89
C THR A 84 -10.66 -16.63 -21.73
N PRO A 85 -11.25 -16.47 -20.53
CA PRO A 85 -12.32 -15.50 -20.32
C PRO A 85 -11.77 -14.08 -20.44
N VAL A 86 -12.49 -13.24 -21.16
CA VAL A 86 -12.23 -11.80 -21.23
C VAL A 86 -13.40 -11.10 -20.57
N LEU A 87 -13.13 -10.36 -19.50
CA LEU A 87 -14.15 -9.57 -18.80
C LEU A 87 -13.82 -8.09 -18.95
N GLN A 88 -14.75 -7.36 -19.55
CA GLN A 88 -14.82 -5.90 -19.56
C GLN A 88 -16.07 -5.49 -18.80
N THR A 89 -15.92 -4.97 -17.58
CA THR A 89 -17.06 -4.58 -16.72
C THR A 89 -17.10 -3.08 -16.50
N ALA A 90 -18.29 -2.51 -16.66
CA ALA A 90 -18.68 -1.23 -16.08
C ALA A 90 -19.79 -1.54 -15.06
N TYR A 91 -19.56 -1.26 -13.77
CA TYR A 91 -20.59 -1.44 -12.75
C TYR A 91 -21.31 -0.08 -12.55
N PRO A 92 -22.55 0.08 -13.01
CA PRO A 92 -23.29 1.35 -12.90
C PRO A 92 -23.67 1.70 -11.44
N ASP A 93 -24.04 2.96 -11.19
CA ASP A 93 -24.31 3.57 -9.87
C ASP A 93 -25.34 2.85 -8.97
N GLU A 94 -26.10 1.89 -9.51
CA GLU A 94 -27.09 1.11 -8.76
C GLU A 94 -26.49 0.23 -7.63
N TYR A 95 -25.16 0.06 -7.63
CA TYR A 95 -24.36 -0.78 -6.71
C TYR A 95 -23.70 0.01 -5.55
N ALA A 96 -24.28 1.14 -5.16
CA ALA A 96 -23.77 2.12 -4.17
C ALA A 96 -23.28 1.62 -2.78
N LYS A 97 -23.34 0.31 -2.47
CA LYS A 97 -22.81 -0.31 -1.24
C LYS A 97 -22.29 -1.74 -1.46
N THR A 98 -21.73 -2.03 -2.64
CA THR A 98 -21.52 -3.42 -3.10
C THR A 98 -20.12 -3.95 -2.81
N THR A 99 -20.06 -5.20 -2.36
CA THR A 99 -18.86 -6.05 -2.46
C THR A 99 -18.90 -6.75 -3.82
N VAL A 100 -17.83 -6.59 -4.61
CA VAL A 100 -17.65 -7.26 -5.89
C VAL A 100 -16.69 -8.41 -5.70
N THR A 101 -17.10 -9.63 -6.06
CA THR A 101 -16.25 -10.82 -6.03
C THR A 101 -16.12 -11.40 -7.43
N ILE A 102 -14.89 -11.56 -7.92
CA ILE A 102 -14.61 -12.17 -9.22
C ILE A 102 -13.69 -13.37 -9.01
N SER A 103 -14.04 -14.53 -9.55
CA SER A 103 -13.27 -15.76 -9.40
C SER A 103 -12.98 -16.44 -10.73
N PHE A 104 -11.71 -16.74 -10.99
CA PHE A 104 -11.24 -17.50 -12.14
C PHE A 104 -10.69 -18.84 -11.68
N LEU A 105 -11.21 -19.93 -12.25
CA LEU A 105 -10.82 -21.30 -11.92
C LEU A 105 -10.38 -22.06 -13.17
N ASN A 106 -9.25 -22.78 -13.09
CA ASN A 106 -8.76 -23.67 -14.16
C ASN A 106 -8.72 -22.98 -15.55
N THR A 107 -8.27 -21.74 -15.57
CA THR A 107 -8.23 -20.90 -16.78
C THR A 107 -6.78 -20.78 -17.27
N SER A 108 -6.55 -20.73 -18.58
CA SER A 108 -5.20 -20.58 -19.13
C SER A 108 -4.75 -19.12 -19.03
N THR A 109 -5.47 -18.19 -19.68
CA THR A 109 -5.08 -16.77 -19.75
C THR A 109 -6.29 -15.85 -19.60
N PRO A 110 -6.87 -15.74 -18.38
CA PRO A 110 -7.97 -14.82 -18.15
C PRO A 110 -7.48 -13.37 -18.26
N VAL A 111 -8.27 -12.53 -18.92
CA VAL A 111 -7.99 -11.09 -19.05
C VAL A 111 -9.12 -10.31 -18.41
N LEU A 112 -8.79 -9.52 -17.40
CA LEU A 112 -9.74 -8.63 -16.73
C LEU A 112 -9.31 -7.18 -16.96
N GLN A 113 -10.21 -6.41 -17.56
CA GLN A 113 -10.09 -4.97 -17.76
C GLN A 113 -11.37 -4.33 -17.20
N THR A 114 -11.33 -3.83 -15.98
CA THR A 114 -12.47 -3.10 -15.41
C THR A 114 -12.47 -1.69 -16.00
N ALA A 115 -13.62 -1.13 -16.39
CA ALA A 115 -13.67 0.17 -17.06
C ALA A 115 -14.10 1.30 -16.11
N TYR A 116 -15.08 1.12 -15.23
CA TYR A 116 -15.60 2.23 -14.41
C TYR A 116 -16.27 1.71 -13.13
N LEU A 117 -15.93 2.29 -11.97
CA LEU A 117 -16.70 2.24 -10.72
C LEU A 117 -16.96 3.69 -10.28
N HIS A 118 -18.20 4.17 -10.36
CA HIS A 118 -18.54 5.53 -9.91
C HIS A 118 -18.88 5.58 -8.41
N GLU A 119 -18.31 6.60 -7.75
CA GLU A 119 -18.75 7.36 -6.56
C GLU A 119 -19.26 6.66 -5.29
N HIS A 120 -19.03 5.37 -5.06
CA HIS A 120 -19.41 4.75 -3.79
C HIS A 120 -18.36 3.81 -3.17
N LYS A 121 -18.42 3.65 -1.83
CA LYS A 121 -17.49 2.83 -1.03
C LYS A 121 -17.57 1.36 -1.48
N ILE A 122 -16.60 0.91 -2.28
CA ILE A 122 -16.59 -0.45 -2.83
C ILE A 122 -15.49 -1.29 -2.18
N ALA A 123 -15.82 -2.57 -1.94
CA ALA A 123 -14.87 -3.62 -1.59
C ALA A 123 -14.76 -4.59 -2.77
N VAL A 124 -13.55 -4.80 -3.28
CA VAL A 124 -13.29 -5.68 -4.43
C VAL A 124 -12.47 -6.88 -3.98
N THR A 125 -12.94 -8.08 -4.29
CA THR A 125 -12.21 -9.34 -4.08
C THR A 125 -12.03 -10.06 -5.41
N ILE A 126 -10.80 -10.37 -5.80
CA ILE A 126 -10.51 -11.10 -7.03
C ILE A 126 -9.62 -12.31 -6.71
N SER A 127 -9.99 -13.47 -7.22
CA SER A 127 -9.29 -14.73 -6.95
C SER A 127 -8.99 -15.51 -8.22
N PHE A 128 -7.75 -15.95 -8.36
CA PHE A 128 -7.27 -16.79 -9.46
C PHE A 128 -6.77 -18.12 -8.90
N LEU A 129 -7.40 -19.23 -9.30
CA LEU A 129 -7.06 -20.58 -8.87
C LEU A 129 -6.72 -21.47 -10.06
N ASN A 130 -5.54 -22.09 -10.01
CA ASN A 130 -5.04 -23.00 -11.06
C ASN A 130 -5.05 -22.31 -12.42
N THR A 131 -4.36 -21.16 -12.53
CA THR A 131 -4.34 -20.36 -13.76
C THR A 131 -2.94 -20.22 -14.33
N SER A 132 -2.78 -20.23 -15.66
CA SER A 132 -1.44 -20.19 -16.23
C SER A 132 -0.86 -18.77 -16.22
N ALA A 133 -1.48 -17.83 -16.93
CA ALA A 133 -0.99 -16.46 -17.07
C ALA A 133 -2.14 -15.44 -17.05
N PRO A 134 -2.76 -15.19 -15.88
CA PRO A 134 -3.79 -14.16 -15.76
C PRO A 134 -3.20 -12.77 -15.98
N VAL A 135 -3.92 -11.92 -16.71
CA VAL A 135 -3.57 -10.51 -16.91
C VAL A 135 -4.69 -9.65 -16.35
N PHE A 136 -4.37 -8.88 -15.30
CA PHE A 136 -5.33 -7.98 -14.67
C PHE A 136 -4.81 -6.54 -14.72
N LYS A 137 -5.66 -5.66 -15.26
CA LYS A 137 -5.41 -4.21 -15.33
C LYS A 137 -6.56 -3.47 -14.65
N LEU A 138 -6.23 -2.69 -13.63
CA LEU A 138 -7.19 -1.80 -12.96
C LEU A 138 -7.01 -0.35 -13.45
N PRO A 139 -8.07 0.35 -13.88
CA PRO A 139 -7.98 1.69 -14.47
C PRO A 139 -7.78 2.78 -13.41
N THR A 140 -7.31 3.92 -13.91
CA THR A 140 -6.84 5.13 -13.21
C THR A 140 -7.95 6.14 -12.82
N GLN A 141 -9.22 5.74 -12.70
CA GLN A 141 -10.27 6.65 -12.23
C GLN A 141 -11.27 5.89 -11.35
N MET A 142 -10.99 5.84 -10.05
CA MET A 142 -11.79 5.09 -9.08
C MET A 142 -11.94 5.94 -7.81
N SER A 143 -12.95 6.80 -7.78
CA SER A 143 -13.03 7.90 -6.81
C SER A 143 -13.42 7.52 -5.37
N THR A 144 -13.52 6.24 -4.97
CA THR A 144 -13.81 5.84 -3.56
C THR A 144 -13.53 4.36 -3.22
N LEU A 145 -12.34 3.80 -3.47
CA LEU A 145 -12.03 2.41 -3.08
C LEU A 145 -11.69 2.30 -1.59
N ARG A 146 -12.29 1.33 -0.88
CA ARG A 146 -11.99 1.09 0.55
C ARG A 146 -11.12 -0.13 0.77
N PHE A 147 -11.45 -1.23 0.11
CA PHE A 147 -10.78 -2.51 0.28
C PHE A 147 -10.58 -3.19 -1.05
N VAL A 148 -9.36 -3.58 -1.36
CA VAL A 148 -9.03 -4.37 -2.54
C VAL A 148 -8.25 -5.58 -2.11
N THR A 149 -8.79 -6.76 -2.38
CA THR A 149 -8.14 -8.04 -2.09
C THR A 149 -7.96 -8.81 -3.38
N ILE A 150 -6.72 -9.19 -3.70
CA ILE A 150 -6.40 -9.99 -4.88
C ILE A 150 -5.59 -11.21 -4.43
N SER A 151 -6.00 -12.40 -4.87
CA SER A 151 -5.33 -13.65 -4.51
C SER A 151 -5.04 -14.52 -5.72
N PHE A 152 -3.82 -15.09 -5.74
CA PHE A 152 -3.35 -16.01 -6.76
C PHE A 152 -2.89 -17.30 -6.09
N LEU A 153 -3.49 -18.43 -6.47
CA LEU A 153 -3.16 -19.76 -5.97
C LEU A 153 -2.86 -20.71 -7.13
N ASN A 154 -1.69 -21.35 -7.08
CA ASN A 154 -1.21 -22.28 -8.10
C ASN A 154 -1.24 -21.62 -9.49
N THR A 155 -0.55 -20.49 -9.62
CA THR A 155 -0.52 -19.72 -10.87
C THR A 155 0.88 -19.59 -11.43
N SER A 156 1.06 -19.72 -12.75
CA SER A 156 2.43 -19.71 -13.30
C SER A 156 2.99 -18.28 -13.33
N THR A 157 2.41 -17.39 -14.13
CA THR A 157 2.99 -16.07 -14.43
C THR A 157 1.92 -14.96 -14.41
N PRO A 158 1.30 -14.67 -13.25
CA PRO A 158 0.29 -13.61 -13.18
C PRO A 158 0.91 -12.23 -13.43
N VAL A 159 0.23 -11.41 -14.21
CA VAL A 159 0.61 -10.01 -14.48
C VAL A 159 -0.48 -9.10 -13.94
N LEU A 160 -0.11 -8.24 -12.99
CA LEU A 160 -1.00 -7.31 -12.34
C LEU A 160 -0.48 -5.89 -12.50
N GLN A 161 -1.28 -5.03 -13.14
CA GLN A 161 -1.04 -3.59 -13.25
C GLN A 161 -2.19 -2.85 -12.59
N THR A 162 -1.91 -2.10 -11.53
CA THR A 162 -2.94 -1.34 -10.81
C THR A 162 -2.53 0.10 -10.61
N ALA A 163 -3.44 1.02 -10.87
CA ALA A 163 -3.36 2.39 -10.38
C ALA A 163 -4.56 2.65 -9.46
N TYR A 164 -4.31 3.24 -8.30
CA TYR A 164 -5.36 3.61 -7.34
C TYR A 164 -5.33 5.12 -7.11
N PRO A 165 -6.01 5.94 -7.94
CA PRO A 165 -6.16 7.37 -7.72
C PRO A 165 -7.45 7.65 -6.95
N ASP A 166 -7.34 8.17 -5.74
CA ASP A 166 -8.45 8.52 -4.88
C ASP A 166 -8.14 9.75 -4.00
N GLU A 167 -8.84 10.85 -4.25
CA GLU A 167 -8.79 12.04 -3.40
C GLU A 167 -9.56 11.81 -2.08
N HIS A 168 -8.89 11.98 -0.94
CA HIS A 168 -9.49 11.94 0.41
C HIS A 168 -9.98 10.56 0.93
N ALA A 169 -9.43 9.44 0.44
CA ALA A 169 -9.83 8.10 0.89
C ALA A 169 -8.93 7.45 1.96
N LYS A 170 -9.52 6.41 2.58
CA LYS A 170 -8.79 5.38 3.36
C LYS A 170 -8.84 4.09 2.55
N THR A 171 -7.72 3.73 1.96
CA THR A 171 -7.61 2.59 1.04
C THR A 171 -6.77 1.50 1.67
N VAL A 172 -7.30 0.27 1.69
CA VAL A 172 -6.57 -0.92 2.13
C VAL A 172 -6.45 -1.88 0.96
N VAL A 173 -5.21 -2.17 0.54
CA VAL A 173 -4.91 -3.10 -0.54
C VAL A 173 -4.18 -4.32 0.01
N THR A 174 -4.69 -5.51 -0.29
CA THR A 174 -4.09 -6.79 0.08
C THR A 174 -3.91 -7.65 -1.16
N ILE A 175 -2.67 -8.03 -1.47
CA ILE A 175 -2.35 -8.90 -2.61
C ILE A 175 -1.57 -10.11 -2.10
N SER A 176 -1.98 -11.31 -2.51
CA SER A 176 -1.36 -12.55 -2.06
C SER A 176 -1.06 -13.51 -3.21
N PHE A 177 0.14 -14.09 -3.19
CA PHE A 177 0.61 -15.08 -4.15
C PHE A 177 1.04 -16.35 -3.41
N LEU A 178 0.44 -17.48 -3.74
CA LEU A 178 0.75 -18.79 -3.18
C LEU A 178 1.03 -19.81 -4.28
N ASN A 179 2.19 -20.48 -4.18
CA ASN A 179 2.65 -21.47 -5.15
C ASN A 179 2.64 -20.89 -6.57
N THR A 180 3.38 -19.80 -6.76
CA THR A 180 3.44 -19.10 -8.05
C THR A 180 4.83 -19.06 -8.62
N SER A 181 5.00 -19.14 -9.94
CA SER A 181 6.35 -19.18 -10.51
C SER A 181 6.95 -17.77 -10.57
N THR A 182 6.41 -16.90 -11.43
CA THR A 182 7.02 -15.59 -11.73
C THR A 182 5.95 -14.49 -11.78
N PRO A 183 5.34 -14.11 -10.64
CA PRO A 183 4.35 -13.03 -10.61
C PRO A 183 5.03 -11.69 -10.93
N VAL A 184 4.39 -10.88 -11.78
CA VAL A 184 4.80 -9.52 -12.12
C VAL A 184 3.74 -8.56 -11.63
N LEU A 185 4.12 -7.67 -10.72
CA LEU A 185 3.23 -6.69 -10.11
C LEU A 185 3.80 -5.29 -10.30
N GLN A 186 3.01 -4.42 -10.94
CA GLN A 186 3.27 -3.00 -11.10
C GLN A 186 2.13 -2.22 -10.45
N THR A 187 2.43 -1.49 -9.39
CA THR A 187 1.41 -0.68 -8.69
C THR A 187 1.83 0.77 -8.61
N ALA A 188 0.91 1.67 -8.98
CA ALA A 188 1.01 3.10 -8.70
C ALA A 188 -0.11 3.51 -7.76
N TYR A 189 0.20 4.34 -6.77
CA TYR A 189 -0.77 4.95 -5.87
C TYR A 189 -0.58 6.47 -6.00
N PRO A 190 -1.26 7.15 -6.94
CA PRO A 190 -1.19 8.60 -7.09
C PRO A 190 -2.37 9.28 -6.37
N ASP A 191 -2.17 9.73 -5.14
CA ASP A 191 -3.21 10.31 -4.28
C ASP A 191 -2.79 11.63 -3.61
N GLU A 192 -3.71 12.61 -3.62
CA GLU A 192 -3.65 13.79 -2.76
C GLU A 192 -4.44 13.54 -1.46
N HIS A 193 -3.83 13.82 -0.30
CA HIS A 193 -4.50 13.77 1.02
C HIS A 193 -5.08 12.40 1.45
N ALA A 194 -4.48 11.28 1.04
CA ALA A 194 -4.97 9.93 1.35
C ALA A 194 -4.30 9.23 2.55
N LYS A 195 -4.96 8.17 3.05
CA LYS A 195 -4.37 7.18 3.96
C LYS A 195 -4.39 5.81 3.30
N ILE A 196 -3.21 5.30 2.94
CA ILE A 196 -3.07 4.06 2.18
C ILE A 196 -2.39 3.01 3.06
N ALA A 197 -2.97 1.81 3.11
CA ALA A 197 -2.36 0.64 3.73
C ALA A 197 -2.24 -0.49 2.70
N VAL A 198 -1.01 -0.86 2.34
CA VAL A 198 -0.70 -1.88 1.35
C VAL A 198 -0.07 -3.08 2.04
N THR A 199 -0.62 -4.28 1.82
CA THR A 199 -0.02 -5.55 2.25
C THR A 199 0.16 -6.48 1.05
N ILE A 200 1.39 -6.90 0.79
CA ILE A 200 1.71 -7.84 -0.29
C ILE A 200 2.45 -9.05 0.30
N SER A 201 2.00 -10.25 -0.03
CA SER A 201 2.62 -11.50 0.44
C SER A 201 2.91 -12.48 -0.69
N PHE A 202 4.11 -13.06 -0.64
CA PHE A 202 4.58 -14.11 -1.54
C PHE A 202 4.97 -15.34 -0.72
N LEU A 203 4.35 -16.48 -1.01
CA LEU A 203 4.63 -17.76 -0.37
C LEU A 203 4.90 -18.84 -1.42
N ASN A 204 6.04 -19.52 -1.28
CA ASN A 204 6.48 -20.58 -2.18
C ASN A 204 6.50 -20.08 -3.64
N THR A 205 7.21 -18.98 -3.87
CA THR A 205 7.27 -18.34 -5.19
C THR A 205 8.68 -18.30 -5.74
N SER A 206 8.88 -18.58 -7.03
CA SER A 206 10.24 -18.65 -7.59
C SER A 206 10.86 -17.25 -7.72
N THR A 207 10.36 -16.42 -8.63
CA THR A 207 11.02 -15.14 -8.99
C THR A 207 9.99 -14.01 -9.12
N PRO A 208 9.38 -13.54 -8.01
CA PRO A 208 8.44 -12.43 -8.06
C PRO A 208 9.16 -11.14 -8.45
N VAL A 209 8.54 -10.37 -9.34
CA VAL A 209 9.00 -9.03 -9.74
C VAL A 209 7.95 -8.02 -9.32
N LEU A 210 8.35 -7.09 -8.45
CA LEU A 210 7.49 -6.06 -7.91
C LEU A 210 8.09 -4.69 -8.16
N GLN A 211 7.33 -3.83 -8.83
CA GLN A 211 7.63 -2.42 -9.02
C GLN A 211 6.51 -1.59 -8.40
N THR A 212 6.83 -0.81 -7.37
CA THR A 212 5.85 0.05 -6.70
C THR A 212 6.29 1.50 -6.79
N ALA A 213 5.39 2.37 -7.24
CA ALA A 213 5.53 3.81 -7.18
C ALA A 213 4.45 4.40 -6.27
N TYR A 214 4.87 5.29 -5.38
CA TYR A 214 3.99 6.08 -4.52
C TYR A 214 4.25 7.57 -4.82
N PRO A 215 3.62 8.14 -5.86
CA PRO A 215 3.68 9.57 -6.16
C PRO A 215 2.57 10.35 -5.43
N ASP A 216 2.78 10.79 -4.18
CA ASP A 216 1.73 11.46 -3.40
C ASP A 216 2.16 12.80 -2.79
N GLU A 217 1.23 13.76 -2.75
CA GLU A 217 1.31 14.99 -1.97
C GLU A 217 0.46 14.84 -0.68
N TYR A 218 1.04 15.11 0.50
CA TYR A 218 0.34 15.09 1.81
C TYR A 218 -0.30 13.74 2.26
N ALA A 219 0.28 12.59 1.89
CA ALA A 219 -0.27 11.27 2.25
C ALA A 219 0.30 10.65 3.54
N LYS A 220 -0.45 9.67 4.10
CA LYS A 220 0.06 8.72 5.10
C LYS A 220 0.00 7.31 4.55
N THR A 221 1.18 6.73 4.29
CA THR A 221 1.30 5.46 3.58
C THR A 221 1.98 4.42 4.45
N ALA A 222 1.31 3.28 4.64
CA ALA A 222 1.84 2.13 5.37
C ALA A 222 1.96 0.95 4.41
N VAL A 223 3.18 0.45 4.22
CA VAL A 223 3.49 -0.64 3.27
C VAL A 223 4.09 -1.81 4.01
N LYS A 224 3.51 -3.01 3.84
CA LYS A 224 4.05 -4.26 4.35
C LYS A 224 4.22 -5.26 3.20
N ILE A 225 5.46 -5.65 2.93
CA ILE A 225 5.78 -6.65 1.90
C ILE A 225 6.50 -7.82 2.56
N SER A 226 6.07 -9.05 2.24
CA SER A 226 6.64 -10.26 2.83
C SER A 226 6.91 -11.34 1.79
N PHE A 227 8.09 -11.94 1.86
CA PHE A 227 8.52 -13.05 1.03
C PHE A 227 8.90 -14.24 1.91
N LEU A 228 8.25 -15.39 1.69
CA LEU A 228 8.50 -16.62 2.41
C LEU A 228 8.75 -17.77 1.43
N ASN A 229 9.88 -18.47 1.62
CA ASN A 229 10.30 -19.58 0.77
C ASN A 229 10.33 -19.16 -0.70
N THR A 230 11.12 -18.12 -1.00
CA THR A 230 11.20 -17.56 -2.36
C THR A 230 12.62 -17.63 -2.90
N SER A 231 12.79 -17.86 -4.20
CA SER A 231 14.15 -18.02 -4.74
C SER A 231 14.83 -16.66 -4.93
N THR A 232 14.35 -15.85 -5.87
CA THR A 232 15.03 -14.61 -6.29
C THR A 232 14.04 -13.46 -6.47
N PRO A 233 13.43 -12.94 -5.40
CA PRO A 233 12.52 -11.81 -5.50
C PRO A 233 13.26 -10.55 -5.94
N VAL A 234 12.68 -9.80 -6.88
CA VAL A 234 13.18 -8.51 -7.35
C VAL A 234 12.15 -7.45 -6.97
N LEU A 235 12.56 -6.49 -6.15
CA LEU A 235 11.71 -5.41 -5.67
C LEU A 235 12.35 -4.06 -5.99
N GLN A 236 11.61 -3.24 -6.72
CA GLN A 236 11.95 -1.85 -6.99
C GLN A 236 10.87 -0.95 -6.39
N THR A 237 11.23 -0.14 -5.40
CA THR A 237 10.30 0.80 -4.78
C THR A 237 10.79 2.22 -5.00
N ALA A 238 9.94 3.07 -5.57
CA ALA A 238 10.16 4.50 -5.66
C ALA A 238 9.09 5.22 -4.83
N TYR A 239 9.53 6.04 -3.90
CA TYR A 239 8.67 6.90 -3.08
C TYR A 239 8.96 8.35 -3.49
N LEU A 240 8.10 8.94 -4.32
CA LEU A 240 8.25 10.31 -4.83
C LEU A 240 7.21 11.17 -4.11
N HIS A 241 7.59 12.03 -3.16
CA HIS A 241 6.58 12.78 -2.39
C HIS A 241 7.00 14.21 -2.08
N GLU A 242 5.98 15.00 -1.76
CA GLU A 242 6.13 16.22 -0.98
C GLU A 242 5.24 16.10 0.29
N HIS A 243 5.78 16.48 1.45
CA HIS A 243 5.04 16.58 2.73
C HIS A 243 4.38 15.27 3.23
N ALA A 244 4.98 14.09 3.00
CA ALA A 244 4.39 12.79 3.31
C ALA A 244 4.84 12.15 4.66
N LYS A 245 4.09 11.12 5.11
CA LYS A 245 4.53 10.19 6.16
C LYS A 245 4.48 8.75 5.67
N ILE A 246 5.63 8.10 5.59
CA ILE A 246 5.77 6.76 5.03
C ILE A 246 6.29 5.80 6.10
N ALA A 247 5.62 4.67 6.26
CA ALA A 247 6.07 3.55 7.09
C ALA A 247 6.12 2.28 6.23
N ALA A 248 7.33 1.83 5.89
CA ALA A 248 7.54 0.63 5.08
C ALA A 248 8.18 -0.48 5.91
N THR A 249 7.66 -1.71 5.80
CA THR A 249 8.22 -2.92 6.39
C THR A 249 8.34 -4.00 5.34
N ILE A 250 9.56 -4.45 5.06
CA ILE A 250 9.85 -5.48 4.06
C ILE A 250 10.55 -6.64 4.75
N SER A 251 10.02 -7.85 4.62
CA SER A 251 10.61 -9.05 5.23
C SER A 251 10.87 -10.18 4.23
N PHE A 252 12.04 -10.80 4.37
CA PHE A 252 12.48 -11.95 3.60
C PHE A 252 12.82 -13.09 4.56
N LEU A 253 12.13 -14.22 4.42
CA LEU A 253 12.35 -15.43 5.20
C LEU A 253 12.59 -16.64 4.28
N ASN A 254 13.70 -17.34 4.52
CA ASN A 254 14.10 -18.52 3.73
C ASN A 254 14.14 -18.17 2.24
N THR A 255 14.89 -17.13 1.90
CA THR A 255 14.99 -16.62 0.52
C THR A 255 16.42 -16.68 0.01
N SER A 256 16.64 -17.11 -1.23
CA SER A 256 18.01 -17.32 -1.72
C SER A 256 18.71 -15.98 -2.00
N THR A 257 18.27 -15.24 -3.01
CA THR A 257 18.99 -14.05 -3.50
C THR A 257 18.03 -12.89 -3.77
N PRO A 258 17.45 -12.27 -2.72
CA PRO A 258 16.57 -11.13 -2.90
C PRO A 258 17.36 -9.92 -3.42
N VAL A 259 16.81 -9.23 -4.42
CA VAL A 259 17.35 -7.98 -4.95
C VAL A 259 16.35 -6.86 -4.66
N LEU A 260 16.80 -5.86 -3.91
CA LEU A 260 15.97 -4.73 -3.51
C LEU A 260 16.66 -3.43 -3.90
N GLN A 261 15.95 -2.61 -4.68
CA GLN A 261 16.35 -1.26 -5.00
C GLN A 261 15.28 -0.29 -4.47
N THR A 262 15.67 0.61 -3.58
CA THR A 262 14.75 1.61 -3.02
C THR A 262 15.28 3.01 -3.30
N ALA A 263 14.43 3.86 -3.85
CA ALA A 263 14.69 5.29 -3.99
C ALA A 263 13.63 6.09 -3.21
N TYR A 264 14.08 7.03 -2.40
CA TYR A 264 13.25 7.97 -1.66
C TYR A 264 13.63 9.40 -2.04
N PRO A 265 13.21 9.91 -3.21
CA PRO A 265 13.27 11.32 -3.54
C PRO A 265 12.14 12.10 -2.87
N ASP A 266 12.42 12.94 -1.86
CA ASP A 266 11.37 13.63 -1.11
C ASP A 266 11.75 15.03 -0.63
N GLU A 267 10.78 15.95 -0.70
CA GLU A 267 10.84 17.25 -0.03
C GLU A 267 9.90 17.26 1.20
N HIS A 268 10.47 17.52 2.38
CA HIS A 268 9.70 17.71 3.63
C HIS A 268 8.93 16.50 4.21
N ALA A 269 9.42 15.27 4.06
CA ALA A 269 8.75 14.08 4.61
C ALA A 269 9.28 13.51 5.93
N LYS A 270 8.51 12.55 6.47
CA LYS A 270 8.92 11.64 7.54
C LYS A 270 8.86 10.19 7.06
N ILE A 271 10.02 9.57 6.91
CA ILE A 271 10.16 8.24 6.33
C ILE A 271 10.67 7.28 7.41
N ALA A 272 9.99 6.15 7.58
CA ALA A 272 10.40 5.07 8.47
C ALA A 272 10.41 3.74 7.70
N VAL A 273 11.59 3.16 7.53
CA VAL A 273 11.79 1.94 6.74
C VAL A 273 12.40 0.86 7.62
N THR A 274 11.80 -0.32 7.63
CA THR A 274 12.33 -1.50 8.29
C THR A 274 12.47 -2.64 7.29
N ILE A 275 13.69 -3.17 7.13
CA ILE A 275 13.99 -4.29 6.24
C ILE A 275 14.62 -5.42 7.06
N SER A 276 14.10 -6.64 6.90
CA SER A 276 14.58 -7.81 7.63
C SER A 276 14.84 -8.99 6.71
N PHE A 277 16.02 -9.59 6.84
CA PHE A 277 16.44 -10.80 6.15
C PHE A 277 16.73 -11.89 7.17
N LEU A 278 16.03 -13.02 7.06
CA LEU A 278 16.21 -14.19 7.93
C LEU A 278 16.44 -15.44 7.09
N ASN A 279 17.52 -16.16 7.37
CA ASN A 279 17.92 -17.37 6.65
C ASN A 279 18.00 -17.12 5.14
N THR A 280 18.85 -16.17 4.74
CA THR A 280 19.00 -15.78 3.34
C THR A 280 20.43 -15.97 2.85
N CYS A 281 20.64 -16.27 1.57
CA CYS A 281 21.99 -16.53 1.07
C CYS A 281 22.71 -15.22 0.74
N THR A 282 22.27 -14.52 -0.30
CA THR A 282 22.99 -13.36 -0.85
C THR A 282 22.04 -12.20 -1.16
N PRO A 283 21.46 -11.55 -0.14
CA PRO A 283 20.61 -10.39 -0.37
C PRO A 283 21.44 -9.23 -0.93
N VAL A 284 20.94 -8.60 -2.00
CA VAL A 284 21.53 -7.40 -2.60
C VAL A 284 20.56 -6.24 -2.39
N LEU A 285 21.03 -5.22 -1.69
CA LEU A 285 20.24 -4.04 -1.36
C LEU A 285 20.97 -2.77 -1.82
N GLN A 286 20.30 -2.00 -2.67
CA GLN A 286 20.74 -0.68 -3.08
C GLN A 286 19.70 0.34 -2.63
N THR A 287 20.10 1.27 -1.76
CA THR A 287 19.22 2.33 -1.27
C THR A 287 19.80 3.69 -1.63
N ALA A 288 18.97 4.55 -2.23
CA ALA A 288 19.26 5.96 -2.42
C ALA A 288 18.20 6.79 -1.68
N TYR A 289 18.64 7.74 -0.87
CA TYR A 289 17.79 8.72 -0.20
C TYR A 289 18.25 10.10 -0.66
N PRO A 290 17.75 10.63 -1.78
CA PRO A 290 17.93 12.02 -2.16
C PRO A 290 16.79 12.88 -1.58
N ASP A 291 16.94 13.36 -0.35
CA ASP A 291 15.92 14.13 0.36
C ASP A 291 16.34 15.60 0.58
N GLU A 292 15.43 16.54 0.36
CA GLU A 292 15.53 17.91 0.88
C GLU A 292 14.62 18.06 2.11
N HIS A 293 15.19 18.52 3.24
CA HIS A 293 14.43 18.83 4.47
C HIS A 293 13.63 17.66 5.11
N ALA A 294 14.04 16.39 4.92
CA ALA A 294 13.33 15.22 5.46
C ALA A 294 13.83 14.74 6.85
N LYS A 295 13.02 13.87 7.47
CA LYS A 295 13.40 13.04 8.63
C LYS A 295 13.27 11.57 8.28
N THR A 296 14.40 10.90 8.12
CA THR A 296 14.46 9.53 7.60
C THR A 296 15.04 8.60 8.65
N ILE A 297 14.31 7.53 8.98
CA ILE A 297 14.73 6.47 9.90
C ILE A 297 14.74 5.15 9.14
N VAL A 298 15.89 4.50 9.10
CA VAL A 298 16.10 3.25 8.37
C VAL A 298 16.66 2.21 9.33
N THR A 299 15.99 1.06 9.42
CA THR A 299 16.46 -0.08 10.19
C THR A 299 16.58 -1.30 9.27
N ILE A 300 17.79 -1.85 9.15
CA ILE A 300 18.06 -3.03 8.32
C ILE A 300 18.66 -4.12 9.22
N SER A 301 18.12 -5.33 9.13
CA SER A 301 18.53 -6.46 9.94
C SER A 301 18.81 -7.70 9.09
N PHE A 302 19.94 -8.34 9.34
CA PHE A 302 20.36 -9.59 8.71
C PHE A 302 20.62 -10.63 9.80
N LEU A 303 19.89 -11.75 9.75
CA LEU A 303 20.04 -12.86 10.67
C LEU A 303 20.25 -14.17 9.90
N ASN A 304 21.32 -14.89 10.24
CA ASN A 304 21.70 -16.16 9.61
C ASN A 304 21.81 -15.99 8.08
N THR A 305 22.61 -15.00 7.65
CA THR A 305 22.76 -14.66 6.22
C THR A 305 24.19 -14.85 5.75
N SER A 306 24.40 -15.44 4.58
CA SER A 306 25.77 -15.74 4.12
C SER A 306 26.52 -14.48 3.71
N THR A 307 26.13 -13.83 2.61
CA THR A 307 26.90 -12.74 1.98
C THR A 307 26.00 -11.58 1.56
N PRO A 308 25.45 -10.81 2.53
CA PRO A 308 24.65 -9.64 2.19
C PRO A 308 25.53 -8.56 1.55
N VAL A 309 25.05 -7.96 0.47
CA VAL A 309 25.69 -6.82 -0.20
C VAL A 309 24.76 -5.62 -0.07
N LEU A 310 25.26 -4.56 0.55
CA LEU A 310 24.50 -3.33 0.80
C LEU A 310 25.28 -2.13 0.26
N GLN A 311 24.65 -1.41 -0.65
CA GLN A 311 25.10 -0.10 -1.13
C GLN A 311 24.10 0.96 -0.70
N THR A 312 24.55 1.96 0.04
CA THR A 312 23.72 3.08 0.46
C THR A 312 24.34 4.40 0.01
N ALA A 313 23.55 5.24 -0.64
CA ALA A 313 23.89 6.62 -0.94
C ALA A 313 22.87 7.55 -0.29
N TYR A 314 23.35 8.60 0.38
CA TYR A 314 22.52 9.64 1.01
C TYR A 314 22.95 11.01 0.47
N PRO A 315 22.56 11.40 -0.75
CA PRO A 315 22.84 12.74 -1.27
C PRO A 315 21.79 13.74 -0.77
N ASP A 316 22.02 14.41 0.37
CA ASP A 316 21.00 15.26 1.00
C ASP A 316 21.44 16.72 1.24
N GLU A 317 20.45 17.62 1.11
CA GLU A 317 20.51 18.99 1.62
C GLU A 317 19.57 19.16 2.83
N HIS A 318 20.11 19.63 3.96
CA HIS A 318 19.31 19.99 5.16
C HIS A 318 18.46 18.86 5.82
N ALA A 319 18.87 17.58 5.70
CA ALA A 319 18.13 16.43 6.23
C ALA A 319 18.53 15.99 7.67
N LYS A 320 17.68 15.15 8.29
CA LYS A 320 17.98 14.39 9.52
C LYS A 320 17.81 12.90 9.26
N ILE A 321 18.92 12.18 9.19
CA ILE A 321 18.95 10.76 8.85
C ILE A 321 19.41 9.95 10.06
N ALA A 322 18.68 8.89 10.39
CA ALA A 322 19.05 7.91 11.41
C ALA A 322 19.02 6.50 10.81
N VAL A 323 20.18 5.86 10.68
CA VAL A 323 20.34 4.55 10.06
C VAL A 323 20.86 3.56 11.10
N THR A 324 20.18 2.43 11.25
CA THR A 324 20.61 1.31 12.08
C THR A 324 20.71 0.05 11.24
N ILE A 325 21.91 -0.53 11.14
CA ILE A 325 22.15 -1.77 10.41
C ILE A 325 22.70 -2.81 11.38
N SER A 326 22.13 -4.00 11.39
CA SER A 326 22.54 -5.09 12.28
C SER A 326 22.76 -6.39 11.52
N PHE A 327 23.90 -7.02 11.78
CA PHE A 327 24.28 -8.32 11.24
C PHE A 327 24.49 -9.30 12.39
N LEU A 328 23.73 -10.40 12.40
CA LEU A 328 23.83 -11.47 13.38
C LEU A 328 24.04 -12.82 12.70
N ASN A 329 25.09 -13.54 13.09
CA ASN A 329 25.46 -14.84 12.51
C ASN A 329 25.59 -14.75 10.99
N THR A 330 26.44 -13.84 10.52
CA THR A 330 26.62 -13.59 9.08
C THR A 330 28.04 -13.87 8.65
N SER A 331 28.24 -14.43 7.45
CA SER A 331 29.59 -14.84 7.04
C SER A 331 30.41 -13.63 6.57
N THR A 332 30.05 -13.04 5.43
CA THR A 332 30.87 -12.00 4.77
C THR A 332 29.99 -10.85 4.28
N PRO A 333 29.43 -10.03 5.18
CA PRO A 333 28.66 -8.86 4.76
C PRO A 333 29.59 -7.84 4.08
N VAL A 334 29.14 -7.31 2.95
CA VAL A 334 29.82 -6.23 2.21
C VAL A 334 28.93 -5.00 2.27
N LEU A 335 29.44 -3.93 2.86
CA LEU A 335 28.73 -2.67 3.02
C LEU A 335 29.56 -1.53 2.43
N GLN A 336 28.96 -0.82 1.49
CA GLN A 336 29.51 0.41 0.94
C GLN A 336 28.54 1.56 1.22
N THR A 337 29.01 2.57 1.94
CA THR A 337 28.20 3.74 2.27
C THR A 337 28.87 5.00 1.75
N VAL A 338 28.13 5.84 1.03
CA VAL A 338 28.58 7.16 0.57
C VAL A 338 27.62 8.20 1.13
N TYR A 339 28.17 9.22 1.80
CA TYR A 339 27.42 10.36 2.34
C TYR A 339 27.95 11.63 1.69
N PRO A 340 27.42 12.05 0.53
CA PRO A 340 27.71 13.34 -0.06
C PRO A 340 26.70 14.41 0.40
N ASP A 341 27.00 15.16 1.45
CA ASP A 341 26.01 16.07 2.05
C ASP A 341 26.45 17.53 2.15
N GLU A 342 25.45 18.42 2.01
CA GLU A 342 25.49 19.82 2.44
C GLU A 342 24.49 20.03 3.62
N HIS A 343 24.99 20.52 4.77
CA HIS A 343 24.15 20.95 5.90
C HIS A 343 23.23 19.89 6.57
N ALA A 344 23.55 18.60 6.51
CA ALA A 344 22.76 17.51 7.11
C ALA A 344 23.16 17.13 8.56
N LYS A 345 22.28 16.39 9.25
CA LYS A 345 22.57 15.67 10.51
C LYS A 345 22.36 14.17 10.33
N ILE A 346 23.45 13.43 10.25
CA ILE A 346 23.44 11.98 10.06
C ILE A 346 23.84 11.26 11.36
N ALA A 347 23.07 10.25 11.74
CA ALA A 347 23.40 9.31 12.80
C ALA A 347 23.34 7.87 12.26
N VAL A 348 24.49 7.20 12.20
CA VAL A 348 24.61 5.84 11.66
C VAL A 348 25.11 4.92 12.76
N THR A 349 24.39 3.82 12.98
CA THR A 349 24.78 2.74 13.89
C THR A 349 24.86 1.43 13.13
N ILE A 350 26.03 0.80 13.13
CA ILE A 350 26.24 -0.49 12.47
C ILE A 350 26.76 -1.48 13.51
N SER A 351 26.15 -2.65 13.59
CA SER A 351 26.54 -3.68 14.55
C SER A 351 26.74 -5.03 13.89
N PHE A 352 27.86 -5.66 14.20
CA PHE A 352 28.22 -7.00 13.74
C PHE A 352 28.37 -7.91 14.96
N LEU A 353 27.59 -8.99 15.00
CA LEU A 353 27.65 -10.01 16.04
C LEU A 353 27.82 -11.40 15.43
N ASN A 354 28.86 -12.12 15.87
CA ASN A 354 29.20 -13.46 15.38
C ASN A 354 29.37 -13.46 13.86
N THR A 355 30.23 -12.57 13.34
CA THR A 355 30.45 -12.40 11.91
C THR A 355 31.86 -12.71 11.49
N SER A 356 32.06 -13.45 10.40
CA SER A 356 33.40 -13.90 10.02
C SER A 356 34.25 -12.74 9.46
N THR A 357 33.92 -12.23 8.27
CA THR A 357 34.77 -11.27 7.56
C THR A 357 33.94 -10.10 6.98
N PRO A 358 33.41 -9.20 7.84
CA PRO A 358 32.69 -8.04 7.34
C PRO A 358 33.64 -7.09 6.59
N VAL A 359 33.23 -6.64 5.42
CA VAL A 359 33.94 -5.63 4.62
C VAL A 359 33.10 -4.37 4.60
N LEU A 360 33.65 -3.29 5.13
CA LEU A 360 32.99 -2.00 5.23
C LEU A 360 33.85 -0.93 4.53
N GLN A 361 33.28 -0.30 3.52
CA GLN A 361 33.87 0.85 2.85
C GLN A 361 32.96 2.06 3.07
N THR A 362 33.50 3.12 3.68
CA THR A 362 32.75 4.35 3.94
C THR A 362 33.48 5.55 3.35
N ALA A 363 32.73 6.42 2.68
CA ALA A 363 33.22 7.71 2.20
C ALA A 363 32.31 8.83 2.71
N TYR A 364 32.91 9.89 3.25
CA TYR A 364 32.23 11.07 3.80
C TYR A 364 32.69 12.36 3.10
N PRO A 365 32.33 12.59 1.83
CA PRO A 365 32.48 13.87 1.16
C PRO A 365 31.43 14.89 1.66
N ASP A 366 31.70 15.59 2.76
CA ASP A 366 30.74 16.52 3.36
C ASP A 366 31.26 17.97 3.35
N GLU A 367 30.40 18.92 2.94
CA GLU A 367 30.53 20.34 3.29
C GLU A 367 29.52 20.70 4.40
N HIS A 368 29.98 21.25 5.52
CA HIS A 368 29.13 21.78 6.60
C HIS A 368 28.14 20.81 7.31
N ALA A 369 28.32 19.49 7.24
CA ALA A 369 27.48 18.49 7.92
C ALA A 369 27.90 18.16 9.38
N LYS A 370 26.98 17.54 10.14
CA LYS A 370 27.24 16.91 11.45
C LYS A 370 26.93 15.42 11.38
N THR A 371 27.98 14.61 11.34
CA THR A 371 27.87 13.17 11.14
C THR A 371 28.36 12.41 12.37
N VAL A 372 27.53 11.52 12.91
CA VAL A 372 27.87 10.63 14.02
C VAL A 372 27.75 9.18 13.56
N VAL A 373 28.86 8.46 13.58
CA VAL A 373 28.93 7.05 13.15
C VAL A 373 29.39 6.21 14.33
N THR A 374 28.61 5.19 14.68
CA THR A 374 28.96 4.19 15.68
C THR A 374 29.01 2.82 15.03
N ILE A 375 30.15 2.16 15.08
CA ILE A 375 30.34 0.81 14.53
C ILE A 375 30.80 -0.11 15.66
N SER A 376 30.11 -1.23 15.85
CA SER A 376 30.48 -2.23 16.85
C SER A 376 30.70 -3.61 16.23
N PHE A 377 31.79 -4.24 16.63
CA PHE A 377 32.14 -5.61 16.25
C PHE A 377 32.23 -6.46 17.51
N LEU A 378 31.42 -7.51 17.59
CA LEU A 378 31.42 -8.48 18.69
C LEU A 378 31.57 -9.90 18.15
N ASN A 379 32.57 -10.63 18.65
CA ASN A 379 32.90 -11.99 18.22
C ASN A 379 33.10 -12.06 16.70
N THR A 380 33.99 -11.22 16.18
CA THR A 380 34.24 -11.14 14.73
C THR A 380 35.66 -11.57 14.38
N SER A 381 35.86 -12.25 13.26
CA SER A 381 37.18 -12.78 12.92
C SER A 381 38.06 -11.70 12.29
N THR A 382 37.79 -11.31 11.05
CA THR A 382 38.67 -10.40 10.30
C THR A 382 37.87 -9.27 9.64
N PRO A 383 37.41 -8.28 10.41
CA PRO A 383 36.75 -7.11 9.83
C PRO A 383 37.76 -6.31 9.00
N VAL A 384 37.34 -5.91 7.80
CA VAL A 384 38.08 -5.01 6.92
C VAL A 384 37.30 -3.70 6.86
N LEU A 385 37.90 -2.62 7.34
CA LEU A 385 37.32 -1.30 7.35
C LEU A 385 38.20 -0.33 6.56
N GLN A 386 37.62 0.25 5.52
CA GLN A 386 38.21 1.31 4.72
C GLN A 386 37.38 2.58 4.88
N THR A 387 37.99 3.65 5.38
CA THR A 387 37.33 4.95 5.52
C THR A 387 38.09 6.04 4.76
N ALA A 388 37.33 6.90 4.07
CA ALA A 388 37.85 8.08 3.41
C ALA A 388 37.06 9.31 3.87
N TYR A 389 37.76 10.40 4.23
CA TYR A 389 37.17 11.65 4.70
C TYR A 389 37.58 12.85 3.83
N PRO A 390 37.05 12.96 2.60
CA PRO A 390 37.61 13.88 1.60
C PRO A 390 37.51 15.40 1.83
N ASP A 391 36.65 15.97 2.70
CA ASP A 391 36.28 17.40 2.53
C ASP A 391 36.32 18.35 3.76
N GLU A 392 36.18 19.65 3.45
CA GLU A 392 36.40 20.82 4.30
C GLU A 392 35.18 21.21 5.18
N HIS A 393 35.44 21.80 6.36
CA HIS A 393 34.42 22.42 7.24
C HIS A 393 33.30 21.53 7.84
N ALA A 394 33.40 20.20 7.79
CA ALA A 394 32.49 19.27 8.48
C ALA A 394 32.88 18.95 9.94
N LYS A 395 31.90 18.49 10.75
CA LYS A 395 32.12 17.92 12.10
C LYS A 395 31.68 16.46 12.13
N THR A 396 32.65 15.56 12.13
CA THR A 396 32.40 14.12 12.08
C THR A 396 32.94 13.43 13.33
N THR A 397 32.08 12.67 14.01
CA THR A 397 32.46 11.83 15.14
C THR A 397 32.27 10.37 14.77
N VAL A 398 33.35 9.60 14.79
CA VAL A 398 33.33 8.17 14.52
C VAL A 398 33.76 7.41 15.76
N THR A 399 32.92 6.50 16.23
CA THR A 399 33.24 5.58 17.33
C THR A 399 33.22 4.16 16.80
N ILE A 400 34.35 3.46 16.92
CA ILE A 400 34.48 2.07 16.50
C ILE A 400 34.88 1.26 17.73
N SER A 401 34.13 0.20 18.02
CA SER A 401 34.43 -0.71 19.13
C SER A 401 34.61 -2.14 18.64
N PHE A 402 35.65 -2.78 19.15
CA PHE A 402 35.98 -4.17 18.90
C PHE A 402 35.98 -4.94 20.22
N LEU A 403 35.13 -5.95 20.32
CA LEU A 403 35.08 -6.87 21.45
C LEU A 403 35.21 -8.31 20.93
N ASN A 404 36.15 -9.08 21.50
CA ASN A 404 36.46 -10.45 21.08
C ASN A 404 36.66 -10.54 19.55
N THR A 405 37.31 -9.54 18.99
CA THR A 405 37.59 -9.46 17.56
C THR A 405 39.04 -9.86 17.31
N SER A 406 39.25 -10.71 16.31
CA SER A 406 40.62 -11.11 15.90
C SER A 406 41.23 -10.02 15.02
N THR A 407 42.01 -10.34 13.98
CA THR A 407 42.84 -9.41 13.20
C THR A 407 42.00 -8.37 12.43
N PRO A 408 41.82 -7.14 12.95
CA PRO A 408 41.08 -6.11 12.25
C PRO A 408 42.01 -5.41 11.25
N VAL A 409 41.54 -5.21 10.02
CA VAL A 409 42.27 -4.44 9.00
C VAL A 409 41.61 -3.08 8.88
N LEU A 410 42.37 -2.04 9.24
CA LEU A 410 41.91 -0.65 9.25
C LEU A 410 42.75 0.14 8.25
N GLN A 411 42.09 0.74 7.27
CA GLN A 411 42.71 1.67 6.34
C GLN A 411 41.93 2.98 6.36
N THR A 412 42.62 4.08 6.66
CA THR A 412 42.01 5.41 6.74
C THR A 412 42.74 6.36 5.79
N ALA A 413 42.00 7.17 5.06
CA ALA A 413 42.52 8.21 4.18
C ALA A 413 41.97 9.58 4.59
N TYR A 414 42.86 10.56 4.75
CA TYR A 414 42.56 11.94 5.14
C TYR A 414 43.11 12.89 4.06
N PRO A 415 42.30 13.36 3.10
CA PRO A 415 42.80 14.15 1.98
C PRO A 415 42.98 15.66 2.24
N ASN A 416 42.35 16.28 3.26
CA ASN A 416 42.30 17.76 3.38
C ASN A 416 42.49 18.36 4.81
N GLU A 417 42.87 19.64 4.89
CA GLU A 417 43.41 20.33 6.09
C GLU A 417 42.39 21.11 6.96
N HIS A 418 41.11 21.21 6.58
CA HIS A 418 40.14 22.13 7.24
C HIS A 418 38.93 21.48 7.96
N ALA A 419 38.90 20.14 8.10
CA ALA A 419 37.84 19.40 8.81
C ALA A 419 38.12 19.15 10.30
N LYS A 420 37.07 19.04 11.13
CA LYS A 420 37.18 18.59 12.54
C LYS A 420 36.62 17.18 12.68
N ILE A 421 37.51 16.19 12.67
CA ILE A 421 37.18 14.77 12.79
C ILE A 421 37.61 14.25 14.17
N ALA A 422 36.69 13.63 14.90
CA ALA A 422 36.98 12.92 16.14
C ALA A 422 36.77 11.43 15.95
N VAL A 423 37.85 10.64 15.97
CA VAL A 423 37.79 9.17 15.86
C VAL A 423 38.17 8.55 17.20
N THR A 424 37.26 7.75 17.76
CA THR A 424 37.53 6.91 18.94
C THR A 424 37.50 5.45 18.51
N ILE A 425 38.61 4.74 18.73
CA ILE A 425 38.69 3.30 18.51
C ILE A 425 38.97 2.62 19.83
N SER A 426 38.15 1.65 20.22
CA SER A 426 38.33 0.86 21.43
C SER A 426 38.48 -0.63 21.12
N PHE A 427 39.41 -1.27 21.80
CA PHE A 427 39.63 -2.72 21.75
C PHE A 427 39.45 -3.30 23.15
N SER A 428 38.66 -4.35 23.25
CA SER A 428 38.50 -5.14 24.47
C SER A 428 38.59 -6.63 24.11
N GLN A 429 39.38 -7.35 24.88
CA GLN A 429 39.51 -8.80 24.82
C GLN A 429 39.25 -9.32 26.23
N TYR A 430 38.39 -10.34 26.36
CA TYR A 430 38.22 -11.11 27.59
C TYR A 430 38.79 -12.51 27.43
#